data_AF-A0A2E8DWF1-F1
#
_entry.id   AF-A0A2E8DWF1-F1
#
_cell.length_a   1.000
_cell.length_b   1.000
_cell.length_c   1.000
_cell.angle_alpha   90.00
_cell.angle_beta   90.00
_cell.angle_gamma   90.00
#
_symmetry.space_group_name_H-M   'P 1'
#
loop_
_entity.id
_entity.type
_entity.pdbx_description
1 polymer ?
#
loop_
_entity_poly.entity_id
_entity_poly.type
_entity_poly.pdbx_seq_one_letter_code
_entity_poly.pdbx_strand_id
1 'polypeptide(L)'
;MAVALESTDQVQSAIFSYLTALKLNPKLVQACNNLGIIYYQQGEFKKTIEMYRQATKVAPDYAFTYNKFGNLMRVLGDFDMAIDLYQKAINIQPDYADCHYSCLGIIHLLLGDLRQGWIGHGWRNHHRGFCHPLWKGENIGDKRLLVYFEQGLSDTIHFFRFITI
;
A
#
# COMPACT_ATOMS: atom_id res chain seq x y z
N MET A 1 14.06 24.40 -15.52
CA MET A 1 13.87 25.25 -14.33
C MET A 1 12.40 25.66 -14.16
N ALA A 2 11.72 26.16 -15.20
CA ALA A 2 10.31 26.57 -15.13
C ALA A 2 9.32 25.51 -14.59
N VAL A 3 9.40 24.26 -15.08
CA VAL A 3 8.51 23.15 -14.64
C VAL A 3 8.69 22.79 -13.15
N ALA A 4 9.91 22.91 -12.62
CA ALA A 4 10.18 22.65 -11.21
C ALA A 4 9.67 23.79 -10.30
N LEU A 5 9.74 25.04 -10.77
CA LEU A 5 9.17 26.19 -10.06
C LEU A 5 7.64 26.16 -10.05
N GLU A 6 7.01 25.84 -11.18
CA GLU A 6 5.56 25.74 -11.31
C GLU A 6 4.98 24.63 -10.41
N SER A 7 5.62 23.46 -10.40
CA SER A 7 5.21 22.37 -9.49
C SER A 7 5.40 22.74 -8.01
N THR A 8 6.45 23.49 -7.66
CA THR A 8 6.66 23.96 -6.29
C THR A 8 5.59 24.97 -5.86
N ASP A 9 5.20 25.88 -6.75
CA ASP A 9 4.16 26.89 -6.49
C ASP A 9 2.77 26.26 -6.33
N GLN A 10 2.45 25.26 -7.17
CA GLN A 10 1.23 24.47 -7.04
C GLN A 10 1.16 23.70 -5.71
N VAL A 11 2.28 23.11 -5.28
CA VAL A 11 2.36 22.40 -4.00
C VAL A 11 2.15 23.35 -2.82
N GLN A 12 2.77 24.53 -2.83
CA GLN A 12 2.58 25.53 -1.78
C GLN A 12 1.13 26.03 -1.72
N SER A 13 0.53 26.27 -2.88
CA SER A 13 -0.88 26.66 -2.99
C SER A 13 -1.83 25.57 -2.47
N ALA A 14 -1.53 24.30 -2.75
CA ALA A 14 -2.29 23.17 -2.22
C ALA A 14 -2.19 23.07 -0.69
N ILE A 15 -0.99 23.20 -0.13
CA ILE A 15 -0.78 23.22 1.33
C ILE A 15 -1.60 24.35 1.96
N PHE A 16 -1.53 25.56 1.41
CA PHE A 16 -2.29 26.71 1.92
C PHE A 16 -3.80 26.44 1.90
N SER A 17 -4.31 25.86 0.82
CA SER A 17 -5.73 25.52 0.66
C SER A 17 -6.18 24.49 1.70
N TYR A 18 -5.42 23.42 1.92
CA TYR A 18 -5.76 22.40 2.91
C TYR A 18 -5.65 22.91 4.35
N LEU A 19 -4.64 23.74 4.66
CA LEU A 19 -4.53 24.37 5.98
C LEU A 19 -5.70 25.31 6.25
N THR A 20 -6.14 26.06 5.23
CA THR A 20 -7.33 26.91 5.34
C THR A 20 -8.59 26.06 5.54
N ALA A 21 -8.73 24.96 4.81
CA ALA A 21 -9.84 24.02 4.99
C ALA A 21 -9.86 23.41 6.40
N LEU A 22 -8.69 23.07 6.96
CA LEU A 22 -8.60 22.58 8.34
C LEU A 22 -8.87 23.65 9.40
N LYS A 23 -8.57 24.93 9.13
CA LYS A 23 -8.98 26.03 10.00
C LYS A 23 -10.49 26.18 10.05
N LEU A 24 -11.17 26.02 8.90
CA LEU A 24 -12.62 26.10 8.80
C LEU A 24 -13.31 24.84 9.34
N ASN A 25 -12.73 23.68 9.10
CA ASN A 25 -13.21 22.39 9.59
C ASN A 25 -12.04 21.50 10.05
N PRO A 26 -11.70 21.52 11.35
CA PRO A 26 -10.60 20.73 11.90
C PRO A 26 -10.80 19.21 11.81
N LYS A 27 -12.02 18.76 11.48
CA LYS A 27 -12.39 17.35 11.35
C LYS A 27 -12.37 16.85 9.89
N LEU A 28 -11.81 17.62 8.97
CA LEU A 28 -11.72 17.23 7.56
C LEU A 28 -10.56 16.24 7.32
N VAL A 29 -10.85 14.95 7.46
CA VAL A 29 -9.88 13.85 7.37
C VAL A 29 -9.16 13.81 6.02
N GLN A 30 -9.86 14.09 4.93
CA GLN A 30 -9.28 14.15 3.58
C GLN A 30 -8.18 15.22 3.49
N ALA A 31 -8.38 16.38 4.11
CA ALA A 31 -7.37 17.44 4.13
C ALA A 31 -6.15 17.06 4.97
N CYS A 32 -6.34 16.43 6.13
CA CYS A 32 -5.22 15.89 6.91
C CYS A 32 -4.42 14.84 6.12
N ASN A 33 -5.09 13.91 5.44
CA ASN A 33 -4.41 12.89 4.65
C ASN A 33 -3.64 13.48 3.47
N ASN A 34 -4.25 14.41 2.73
CA ASN A 34 -3.62 15.03 1.58
C ASN A 34 -2.40 15.88 2.01
N LEU A 35 -2.49 16.61 3.12
CA LEU A 35 -1.33 17.28 3.70
C LEU A 35 -0.25 16.29 4.15
N GLY A 36 -0.63 15.18 4.77
CA GLY A 36 0.29 14.11 5.14
C GLY A 36 1.05 13.56 3.93
N ILE A 37 0.36 13.31 2.82
CA ILE A 37 0.96 12.84 1.56
C ILE A 37 1.95 13.88 1.01
N ILE A 38 1.58 15.15 1.00
CA ILE A 38 2.46 16.23 0.53
C ILE A 38 3.71 16.33 1.40
N TYR A 39 3.56 16.34 2.73
CA TYR A 39 4.71 16.37 3.64
C TYR A 39 5.59 15.13 3.52
N TYR A 40 4.98 13.96 3.27
CA TYR A 40 5.73 12.73 3.02
C TYR A 40 6.61 12.86 1.77
N GLN A 41 6.05 13.38 0.68
CA GLN A 41 6.79 13.59 -0.58
C GLN A 41 7.92 14.62 -0.42
N GLN A 42 7.77 15.58 0.49
CA GLN A 42 8.80 16.56 0.83
C GLN A 42 9.85 16.04 1.83
N GLY A 43 9.70 14.81 2.36
CA GLY A 43 10.59 14.25 3.39
C GLY A 43 10.34 14.81 4.80
N GLU A 44 9.27 15.57 4.99
CA GLU A 44 8.90 16.24 6.25
C GLU A 44 8.17 15.26 7.19
N PHE A 45 8.82 14.15 7.53
CA PHE A 45 8.19 13.01 8.20
C PHE A 45 7.53 13.34 9.54
N LYS A 46 8.09 14.30 10.31
CA LYS A 46 7.48 14.74 11.58
C LYS A 46 6.09 15.35 11.36
N LYS A 47 5.94 16.20 10.34
CA LYS A 47 4.65 16.81 9.97
C LYS A 47 3.69 15.76 9.41
N THR A 48 4.20 14.80 8.63
CA THR A 48 3.40 13.67 8.16
C THR A 48 2.79 12.87 9.32
N ILE A 49 3.59 12.54 10.34
CA ILE A 49 3.12 11.80 11.53
C ILE A 49 2.03 12.59 12.25
N GLU A 50 2.22 13.90 12.43
CA GLU A 50 1.23 14.76 13.09
C GLU A 50 -0.11 14.75 12.34
N MET A 51 -0.07 14.93 11.02
CA MET A 51 -1.27 14.92 10.18
C MET A 51 -1.99 13.57 10.19
N TYR A 52 -1.27 12.45 10.10
CA TYR A 52 -1.90 11.13 10.16
C TYR A 52 -2.40 10.78 11.57
N ARG A 53 -1.73 11.21 12.64
CA ARG A 53 -2.23 11.07 14.02
C ARG A 53 -3.51 11.88 14.23
N GLN A 54 -3.60 13.09 13.67
CA GLN A 54 -4.84 13.85 13.71
C GLN A 54 -5.94 13.15 12.91
N ALA A 55 -5.66 12.71 11.69
CA ALA A 55 -6.62 12.01 10.84
C ALA A 55 -7.20 10.74 11.51
N THR A 56 -6.35 9.91 12.12
CA THR A 56 -6.79 8.70 12.84
C THR A 56 -7.60 8.98 14.11
N LYS A 57 -7.39 10.14 14.76
CA LYS A 57 -8.23 10.57 15.89
C LYS A 57 -9.60 11.07 15.43
N VAL A 58 -9.65 11.73 14.28
CA VAL A 58 -10.88 12.33 13.75
C VAL A 58 -11.78 11.30 13.09
N ALA A 59 -11.21 10.37 12.31
CA ALA A 59 -11.92 9.24 11.72
C ALA A 59 -11.18 7.92 12.03
N PRO A 60 -11.50 7.28 13.16
CA PRO A 60 -10.89 6.01 13.54
C PRO A 60 -11.35 4.83 12.66
N ASP A 61 -12.37 5.03 11.83
CA ASP A 61 -12.94 4.07 10.89
C ASP A 61 -12.47 4.29 9.44
N TYR A 62 -11.47 5.16 9.23
CA TYR A 62 -10.96 5.44 7.88
C TYR A 62 -9.69 4.66 7.56
N ALA A 63 -9.87 3.47 6.97
CA ALA A 63 -8.78 2.52 6.66
C ALA A 63 -7.63 3.13 5.84
N PHE A 64 -7.93 4.06 4.93
CA PHE A 64 -6.94 4.71 4.08
C PHE A 64 -5.85 5.44 4.88
N THR A 65 -6.22 6.15 5.96
CA THR A 65 -5.25 6.85 6.80
C THR A 65 -4.30 5.86 7.46
N TYR A 66 -4.82 4.75 7.99
CA TYR A 66 -4.01 3.71 8.62
C TYR A 66 -3.04 3.07 7.62
N ASN A 67 -3.47 2.82 6.38
CA ASN A 67 -2.58 2.35 5.31
C ASN A 67 -1.42 3.34 5.03
N LYS A 68 -1.73 4.63 4.87
CA LYS A 68 -0.70 5.65 4.60
C LYS A 68 0.25 5.84 5.78
N PHE A 69 -0.25 5.75 6.99
CA PHE A 69 0.56 5.84 8.19
C PHE A 69 1.46 4.60 8.36
N GLY A 70 0.93 3.39 8.15
CA GLY A 70 1.73 2.16 8.15
C GLY A 70 2.84 2.19 7.11
N ASN A 71 2.58 2.76 5.92
CA ASN A 71 3.60 2.96 4.89
C ASN A 71 4.74 3.88 5.35
N LEU A 72 4.41 4.97 6.05
CA LEU A 72 5.41 5.86 6.64
C LEU A 72 6.23 5.14 7.71
N MET A 73 5.60 4.40 8.63
CA MET A 73 6.31 3.67 9.69
C MET A 73 7.25 2.60 9.12
N ARG A 74 6.82 1.89 8.08
CA ARG A 74 7.67 0.95 7.33
C ARG A 74 8.91 1.62 6.73
N VAL A 75 8.75 2.83 6.18
CA VAL A 75 9.88 3.61 5.63
C VAL A 75 10.83 4.11 6.71
N LEU A 76 10.30 4.44 7.89
CA LEU A 76 11.10 4.81 9.06
C LEU A 76 11.73 3.60 9.77
N GLY A 77 11.40 2.37 9.36
CA GLY A 77 11.92 1.13 9.95
C GLY A 77 11.20 0.65 11.20
N ASP A 78 10.12 1.31 11.62
CA ASP A 78 9.28 0.88 12.73
C ASP A 78 8.26 -0.15 12.22
N PHE A 79 8.72 -1.39 12.08
CA PHE A 79 7.92 -2.48 11.53
C PHE A 79 6.78 -2.89 12.47
N ASP A 80 6.98 -2.83 13.78
CA ASP A 80 5.96 -3.17 14.77
C ASP A 80 4.77 -2.21 14.68
N MET A 81 5.04 -0.89 14.69
CA MET A 81 3.96 0.09 14.53
C MET A 81 3.33 0.01 13.12
N ALA A 82 4.11 -0.30 12.09
CA ALA A 82 3.57 -0.48 10.75
C ALA A 82 2.55 -1.63 10.72
N ILE A 83 2.90 -2.81 11.28
CA ILE A 83 2.02 -3.98 11.37
C ILE A 83 0.73 -3.62 12.11
N ASP A 84 0.82 -2.97 13.28
CA ASP A 84 -0.35 -2.56 14.05
C ASP A 84 -1.30 -1.64 13.25
N LEU A 85 -0.73 -0.67 12.54
CA LEU A 85 -1.51 0.28 11.74
C LEU A 85 -2.21 -0.42 10.58
N TYR A 86 -1.52 -1.31 9.87
CA TYR A 86 -2.13 -2.04 8.78
C TYR A 86 -3.18 -3.05 9.26
N GLN A 87 -2.96 -3.73 10.39
CA GLN A 87 -3.98 -4.61 10.99
C GLN A 87 -5.26 -3.83 11.31
N LYS A 88 -5.14 -2.60 11.82
CA LYS A 88 -6.30 -1.72 11.99
C LYS A 88 -7.00 -1.42 10.66
N ALA A 89 -6.24 -1.11 9.61
CA ALA A 89 -6.80 -0.89 8.28
C ALA A 89 -7.55 -2.11 7.74
N ILE A 90 -7.01 -3.32 7.93
CA ILE A 90 -7.63 -4.60 7.53
C ILE A 90 -8.88 -4.90 8.36
N ASN A 91 -8.86 -4.63 9.66
CA ASN A 91 -10.04 -4.81 10.52
C ASN A 91 -11.20 -3.90 10.11
N ILE A 92 -10.89 -2.69 9.62
CA ILE A 92 -11.89 -1.76 9.09
C ILE A 92 -12.35 -2.18 7.69
N GLN A 93 -11.41 -2.55 6.81
CA GLN A 93 -11.68 -2.96 5.43
C GLN A 93 -10.93 -4.27 5.13
N PRO A 94 -11.57 -5.44 5.31
CA PRO A 94 -10.94 -6.74 5.15
C PRO A 94 -10.34 -6.99 3.75
N ASP A 95 -10.96 -6.43 2.71
CA ASP A 95 -10.53 -6.60 1.32
C ASP A 95 -9.52 -5.54 0.86
N TYR A 96 -8.88 -4.81 1.79
CA TYR A 96 -7.91 -3.78 1.44
C TYR A 96 -6.58 -4.39 0.99
N ALA A 97 -6.51 -4.76 -0.29
CA ALA A 97 -5.38 -5.48 -0.89
C ALA A 97 -4.01 -4.79 -0.70
N ASP A 98 -3.95 -3.45 -0.72
CA ASP A 98 -2.71 -2.71 -0.43
C ASP A 98 -2.20 -3.00 0.98
N CYS A 99 -3.08 -3.10 1.98
CA CYS A 99 -2.68 -3.43 3.33
C CYS A 99 -2.17 -4.86 3.43
N HIS A 100 -2.81 -5.84 2.80
CA HIS A 100 -2.30 -7.22 2.82
C HIS A 100 -0.91 -7.35 2.18
N TYR A 101 -0.69 -6.64 1.07
CA TYR A 101 0.60 -6.59 0.38
C TYR A 101 1.66 -5.82 1.20
N SER A 102 1.34 -4.61 1.66
CA SER A 102 2.26 -3.72 2.38
C SER A 102 2.51 -4.12 3.84
N CYS A 103 1.56 -4.76 4.50
CA CYS A 103 1.62 -5.17 5.91
C CYS A 103 2.30 -6.51 6.11
N LEU A 104 1.83 -7.53 5.39
CA LEU A 104 2.18 -8.90 5.73
C LEU A 104 3.15 -9.42 4.68
N GLY A 105 2.85 -9.19 3.40
CA GLY A 105 3.69 -9.70 2.33
C GLY A 105 5.13 -9.18 2.42
N ILE A 106 5.31 -7.87 2.31
CA ILE A 106 6.64 -7.28 2.29
C ILE A 106 7.33 -7.39 3.65
N ILE A 107 6.65 -7.08 4.76
CA ILE A 107 7.29 -7.06 6.08
C ILE A 107 7.68 -8.47 6.54
N HIS A 108 6.83 -9.49 6.37
CA HIS A 108 7.22 -10.86 6.74
C HIS A 108 8.34 -11.41 5.85
N LEU A 109 8.37 -11.07 4.55
CA LEU A 109 9.50 -11.42 3.69
C LEU A 109 10.80 -10.76 4.18
N LEU A 110 10.75 -9.49 4.59
CA LEU A 110 11.91 -8.78 5.15
C LEU A 110 12.38 -9.37 6.49
N LEU A 111 11.45 -9.86 7.32
CA LEU A 111 11.74 -10.49 8.60
C LEU A 111 12.10 -11.99 8.49
N GLY A 112 12.02 -12.58 7.30
CA GLY A 112 12.35 -13.99 7.05
C GLY A 112 11.21 -14.98 7.28
N ASP A 113 9.99 -14.53 7.63
CA ASP A 113 8.80 -15.38 7.65
C ASP A 113 8.24 -15.54 6.23
N LEU A 114 8.87 -16.43 5.48
CA LEU A 114 8.51 -16.70 4.09
C LEU A 114 7.05 -17.17 3.96
N ARG A 115 6.53 -17.90 4.95
CA ARG A 115 5.18 -18.48 4.87
C ARG A 115 4.11 -17.38 4.85
N GLN A 116 4.16 -16.45 5.81
CA GLN A 116 3.23 -15.33 5.84
C GLN A 116 3.52 -14.30 4.76
N GLY A 117 4.80 -14.12 4.43
CA GLY A 117 5.25 -13.27 3.35
C GLY A 117 4.62 -13.63 1.99
N TRP A 118 4.62 -14.91 1.63
CA TRP A 118 4.02 -15.34 0.36
C TRP A 118 2.48 -15.24 0.34
N ILE A 119 1.81 -15.44 1.49
CA ILE A 119 0.35 -15.26 1.59
C ILE A 119 -0.02 -13.79 1.34
N GLY A 120 0.64 -12.86 2.04
CA GLY A 120 0.39 -11.43 1.85
C GLY A 120 0.76 -10.95 0.45
N HIS A 121 1.85 -11.47 -0.12
CA HIS A 121 2.27 -11.16 -1.47
C HIS A 121 1.23 -11.54 -2.55
N GLY A 122 0.46 -12.62 -2.33
CA GLY A 122 -0.61 -13.05 -3.22
C GLY A 122 -1.72 -12.02 -3.43
N TRP A 123 -1.91 -11.08 -2.49
CA TRP A 123 -2.94 -10.05 -2.58
C TRP A 123 -2.73 -9.03 -3.71
N ARG A 124 -1.50 -8.88 -4.23
CA ARG A 124 -1.23 -8.03 -5.39
C ARG A 124 -2.07 -8.38 -6.63
N ASN A 125 -2.52 -9.63 -6.72
CA ASN A 125 -3.33 -10.11 -7.84
C ASN A 125 -4.77 -9.61 -7.81
N HIS A 126 -5.26 -9.12 -6.65
CA HIS A 126 -6.58 -8.51 -6.53
C HIS A 126 -6.70 -7.21 -7.36
N HIS A 127 -5.58 -6.51 -7.57
CA HIS A 127 -5.52 -5.29 -8.39
C HIS A 127 -5.51 -5.56 -9.90
N ARG A 128 -5.40 -6.83 -10.33
CA ARG A 128 -5.15 -7.19 -11.73
C ARG A 128 -6.35 -7.78 -12.45
N GLY A 129 -7.53 -7.81 -11.82
CA GLY A 129 -8.78 -8.24 -12.45
C GLY A 129 -8.77 -9.69 -12.93
N PHE A 130 -7.91 -10.55 -12.35
CA PHE A 130 -7.84 -11.95 -12.73
C PHE A 130 -9.01 -12.71 -12.08
N CYS A 131 -10.10 -12.89 -12.83
CA CYS A 131 -11.33 -13.54 -12.35
C CYS A 131 -11.32 -15.08 -12.43
N HIS A 132 -10.15 -15.70 -12.62
CA HIS A 132 -10.03 -17.15 -12.70
C HIS A 132 -9.42 -17.75 -11.42
N PRO A 133 -9.89 -18.93 -10.98
CA PRO A 133 -9.40 -19.56 -9.76
C PRO A 133 -7.90 -19.90 -9.89
N LEU A 134 -7.13 -19.59 -8.84
CA LEU A 134 -5.73 -19.97 -8.76
C LEU A 134 -5.62 -21.49 -8.65
N TRP A 135 -4.81 -22.11 -9.49
CA TRP A 135 -4.50 -23.54 -9.38
C TRP A 135 -3.72 -23.82 -8.10
N LYS A 136 -4.17 -24.79 -7.30
CA LYS A 136 -3.59 -25.14 -5.98
C LYS A 136 -2.83 -26.47 -5.99
N GLY A 137 -2.50 -27.02 -7.16
CA GLY A 137 -1.88 -28.35 -7.28
C GLY A 137 -2.86 -29.50 -7.51
N GLU A 138 -4.13 -29.20 -7.78
CA GLU A 138 -5.19 -30.17 -8.05
C GLU A 138 -5.08 -30.80 -9.45
N ASN A 139 -5.66 -31.99 -9.66
CA ASN A 139 -5.68 -32.64 -10.96
C ASN A 139 -6.48 -31.77 -11.96
N ILE A 140 -5.85 -31.43 -13.08
CA ILE A 140 -6.42 -30.51 -14.08
C ILE A 140 -7.36 -31.19 -15.07
N GLY A 141 -7.33 -32.52 -15.22
CA GLY A 141 -8.13 -33.24 -16.22
C GLY A 141 -7.98 -32.62 -17.61
N ASP A 142 -9.11 -32.27 -18.25
CA ASP A 142 -9.16 -31.59 -19.56
C ASP A 142 -9.02 -30.05 -19.47
N LYS A 143 -8.80 -29.49 -18.27
CA LYS A 143 -8.64 -28.05 -18.07
C LYS A 143 -7.24 -27.61 -18.54
N ARG A 144 -7.16 -26.37 -18.99
CA ARG A 144 -5.90 -25.75 -19.43
C ARG A 144 -5.38 -24.82 -18.34
N LEU A 145 -4.08 -24.90 -18.05
CA LEU A 145 -3.40 -23.97 -17.15
C LEU A 145 -2.95 -22.74 -17.93
N LEU A 146 -3.41 -21.56 -17.49
CA LEU A 146 -2.89 -20.29 -17.95
C LEU A 146 -1.73 -19.89 -17.03
N VAL A 147 -0.49 -19.97 -17.53
CA VAL A 147 0.68 -19.52 -16.78
C VAL A 147 0.90 -18.04 -17.08
N TYR A 148 0.73 -17.20 -16.07
CA TYR A 148 0.89 -15.75 -16.17
C TYR A 148 2.18 -15.32 -15.44
N PHE A 149 3.17 -14.89 -16.22
CA PHE A 149 4.48 -14.46 -15.70
C PHE A 149 4.50 -12.97 -15.42
N GLU A 150 5.24 -12.60 -14.38
CA GLU A 150 4.91 -11.41 -13.64
C GLU A 150 5.99 -10.33 -13.69
N GLN A 151 7.28 -10.70 -13.81
CA GLN A 151 8.38 -9.83 -14.25
C GLN A 151 9.54 -10.66 -14.82
N GLY A 152 10.11 -10.23 -15.95
CA GLY A 152 11.34 -10.78 -16.53
C GLY A 152 11.17 -12.05 -17.39
N LEU A 153 11.91 -12.13 -18.50
CA LEU A 153 11.94 -13.30 -19.39
C LEU A 153 12.72 -14.49 -18.78
N SER A 154 13.50 -14.25 -17.73
CA SER A 154 14.42 -15.21 -17.13
C SER A 154 13.67 -16.36 -16.45
N ASP A 155 12.64 -16.04 -15.66
CA ASP A 155 11.79 -17.04 -15.01
C ASP A 155 11.00 -17.82 -16.07
N THR A 156 10.59 -17.16 -17.15
CA THR A 156 9.92 -17.77 -18.31
C THR A 156 10.76 -18.90 -18.91
N ILE A 157 12.03 -18.64 -19.26
CA ILE A 157 12.92 -19.67 -19.83
C ILE A 157 13.17 -20.81 -18.83
N HIS A 158 13.26 -20.51 -17.54
CA HIS A 158 13.56 -21.48 -16.50
C HIS A 158 12.41 -22.46 -16.22
N PHE A 159 11.15 -22.04 -16.38
CA PHE A 159 9.97 -22.89 -16.16
C PHE A 159 9.46 -23.61 -17.40
N PHE A 160 9.72 -23.10 -18.61
CA PHE A 160 9.34 -23.79 -19.86
C PHE A 160 9.92 -25.21 -19.97
N ARG A 161 11.10 -25.46 -19.40
CA ARG A 161 11.71 -26.81 -19.37
C ARG A 161 10.99 -27.84 -18.51
N PHE A 162 10.07 -27.42 -17.64
CA PHE A 162 9.29 -28.30 -16.77
C PHE A 162 7.86 -28.51 -17.27
N ILE A 163 7.46 -27.83 -18.34
CA ILE A 163 6.17 -28.04 -19.00
C ILE A 163 6.43 -29.00 -20.16
N THR A 164 6.18 -30.30 -19.92
CA THR A 164 6.14 -31.29 -21.01
C THR A 164 4.93 -31.00 -21.88
N ILE A 165 5.18 -30.77 -23.18
CA ILE A 165 4.16 -30.64 -24.23
C ILE A 165 3.55 -32.02 -24.50
#